data_AF-A0AAV7AN43-F1
#
_entry.id   AF-A0AAV7AN43-F1
#
_cell.length_a   1.000
_cell.length_b   1.000
_cell.length_c   1.000
_cell.angle_alpha   90.00
_cell.angle_beta   90.00
_cell.angle_gamma   90.00
#
_symmetry.space_group_name_H-M   'P 1'
#
loop_
_entity.id
_entity.type
_entity.pdbx_description
1 polymer ?
#
loop_
_entity_poly.entity_id
_entity_poly.type
_entity_poly.pdbx_seq_one_letter_code
_entity_poly.pdbx_strand_id
1 'polypeptide(L)'
;METGRLHGDRSVGTLDLGGASTQITFLPLAKATLDKTPGNFLTSFELFNSTYRLYTHSYLGLGLKAARLAVLGASTSAAQQKQVFRSHCFPSAFQGEWTFAGIAYRYAGQSDGLVGFDACYSEVLQILQRKFHQVDEIRDRPFYAFSYYYDRAVDTSLIVYEDGGELTVRDFALKAKEVCDHMERFTSQSPFLCMDLAYITALLKEGFGFEEDTTLQLAKKVRDVETSWTLGAVFGVMQSLVHSA
;
A
#
# COMPACT_ATOMS: atom_id res chain seq x y z
N MET A 1 -28.52 14.46 4.80
CA MET A 1 -27.37 14.22 3.93
C MET A 1 -26.20 13.87 4.84
N GLU A 2 -25.84 12.59 4.87
CA GLU A 2 -24.89 12.03 5.83
C GLU A 2 -23.45 12.32 5.38
N THR A 3 -22.71 13.01 6.24
CA THR A 3 -21.24 12.94 6.34
C THR A 3 -20.81 11.48 6.29
N GLY A 4 -19.69 11.15 5.63
CA GLY A 4 -19.10 9.80 5.57
C GLY A 4 -18.65 9.22 6.92
N ARG A 5 -19.59 9.09 7.87
CA ARG A 5 -19.45 8.50 9.19
C ARG A 5 -20.01 7.09 9.10
N LEU A 6 -19.13 6.09 9.10
CA LEU A 6 -19.48 4.68 9.18
C LEU A 6 -18.80 4.08 10.41
N HIS A 7 -19.64 3.57 11.32
CA HIS A 7 -19.37 3.08 12.67
C HIS A 7 -18.89 4.12 13.71
N GLY A 8 -19.86 4.70 14.45
CA GLY A 8 -19.67 5.34 15.75
C GLY A 8 -18.68 6.51 15.80
N ASP A 9 -19.15 7.76 15.66
CA ASP A 9 -18.49 9.04 15.99
C ASP A 9 -17.02 9.29 15.58
N ARG A 10 -16.35 8.38 14.86
CA ARG A 10 -14.92 8.48 14.54
C ARG A 10 -14.71 8.45 13.03
N SER A 11 -13.90 9.38 12.53
CA SER A 11 -13.40 9.39 11.16
C SER A 11 -12.44 8.23 10.93
N VAL A 12 -12.53 7.58 9.77
CA VAL A 12 -11.63 6.50 9.34
C VAL A 12 -10.46 7.05 8.51
N GLY A 13 -9.32 6.37 8.56
CA GLY A 13 -8.18 6.66 7.68
C GLY A 13 -8.29 5.94 6.34
N THR A 14 -7.45 6.31 5.38
CA THR A 14 -7.33 5.66 4.07
C THR A 14 -5.87 5.38 3.72
N LEU A 15 -5.66 4.23 3.08
CA LEU A 15 -4.41 3.77 2.48
C LEU A 15 -4.67 3.49 1.00
N ASP A 16 -3.81 4.02 0.14
CA ASP A 16 -3.84 3.71 -1.29
C ASP A 16 -2.46 3.22 -1.72
N LEU A 17 -2.41 2.09 -2.41
CA LEU A 17 -1.18 1.55 -2.98
C LEU A 17 -1.31 1.48 -4.49
N GLY A 18 -0.82 2.53 -5.15
CA GLY A 18 -0.74 2.61 -6.60
C GLY A 18 0.50 1.92 -7.16
N GLY A 19 0.70 2.05 -8.47
CA GLY A 19 1.87 1.49 -9.14
C GLY A 19 3.18 2.24 -8.85
N ALA A 20 3.11 3.57 -8.75
CA ALA A 20 4.29 4.43 -8.61
C ALA A 20 4.45 5.03 -7.21
N SER A 21 3.37 5.19 -6.46
CA SER A 21 3.34 5.79 -5.12
C SER A 21 2.36 5.06 -4.21
N THR A 22 2.49 5.32 -2.91
CA THR A 22 1.51 4.94 -1.89
C THR A 22 1.12 6.16 -1.06
N GLN A 23 -0.13 6.22 -0.62
CA GLN A 23 -0.70 7.33 0.11
C GLN A 23 -1.29 6.85 1.43
N ILE A 24 -1.18 7.70 2.44
CA ILE A 24 -1.89 7.58 3.71
C ILE A 24 -2.55 8.92 4.04
N THR A 25 -3.84 8.88 4.37
CA THR A 25 -4.61 10.05 4.78
C THR A 25 -5.48 9.72 5.97
N PHE A 26 -5.48 10.56 7.00
CA PHE A 26 -6.38 10.42 8.15
C PHE A 26 -6.59 11.78 8.83
N LEU A 27 -7.59 11.86 9.70
CA LEU A 27 -7.83 13.02 10.55
C LEU A 27 -7.16 12.82 11.92
N PRO A 28 -6.04 13.52 12.22
CA PRO A 28 -5.45 13.50 13.55
C PRO A 28 -6.39 14.15 14.56
N LEU A 29 -6.55 13.52 15.72
CA LEU A 29 -7.28 14.05 16.88
C LEU A 29 -6.31 14.38 18.03
N ALA A 30 -5.17 13.70 18.12
CA ALA A 30 -4.19 13.99 19.15
C ALA A 30 -3.38 15.26 18.83
N LYS A 31 -3.33 16.20 19.79
CA LYS A 31 -2.52 17.42 19.67
C LYS A 31 -1.04 17.09 19.40
N ALA A 32 -0.51 16.06 20.07
CA ALA A 32 0.87 15.61 19.86
C ALA A 32 1.16 15.20 18.40
N THR A 33 0.20 14.58 17.71
CA THR A 33 0.32 14.25 16.28
C THR A 33 0.42 15.52 15.45
N LEU A 34 -0.49 16.48 15.68
CA LEU A 34 -0.51 17.75 14.96
C LEU A 34 0.76 18.56 15.16
N ASP A 35 1.32 18.55 16.38
CA ASP A 35 2.53 19.32 16.73
C ASP A 35 3.80 18.67 16.16
N LYS A 36 3.87 17.33 16.08
CA LYS A 36 5.04 16.60 15.58
C LYS A 36 5.06 16.40 14.05
N THR A 37 3.89 16.46 13.40
CA THR A 37 3.77 16.22 11.97
C THR A 37 4.40 17.36 11.16
N PRO A 38 5.23 17.08 10.13
CA PRO A 38 5.73 18.10 9.21
C PRO A 38 4.60 18.93 8.59
N GLY A 39 4.79 20.26 8.51
CA GLY A 39 3.73 21.15 8.01
C GLY A 39 3.24 20.82 6.61
N ASN A 40 4.11 20.32 5.72
CA ASN A 40 3.76 19.90 4.36
C ASN A 40 3.00 18.56 4.29
N PHE A 41 2.80 17.87 5.41
CA PHE A 41 1.97 16.66 5.52
C PHE A 41 0.59 16.99 6.10
N LEU A 42 0.36 18.25 6.51
CA LEU A 42 -0.91 18.72 7.03
C LEU A 42 -1.61 19.59 5.99
N THR A 43 -2.85 19.25 5.66
CA THR A 43 -3.70 20.05 4.77
C THR A 43 -4.98 20.43 5.50
N SER A 44 -5.32 21.72 5.49
CA SER A 44 -6.57 22.22 6.04
C SER A 44 -7.63 22.29 4.95
N PHE A 45 -8.85 21.90 5.27
CA PHE A 45 -10.01 22.09 4.41
C PHE A 45 -11.26 22.41 5.24
N GLU A 46 -12.21 23.12 4.65
CA GLU A 46 -13.47 23.44 5.30
C GLU A 46 -14.59 22.53 4.78
N LEU A 47 -15.36 21.95 5.70
CA LEU A 47 -16.49 21.08 5.41
C LEU A 47 -17.58 21.33 6.46
N PHE A 48 -18.77 21.71 6.02
CA PHE A 48 -19.93 21.98 6.89
C PHE A 48 -19.62 23.02 7.99
N ASN A 49 -19.05 24.16 7.61
CA ASN A 49 -18.63 25.24 8.51
C ASN A 49 -17.64 24.81 9.61
N SER A 50 -16.95 23.69 9.41
CA SER A 50 -15.91 23.19 10.30
C SER A 50 -14.61 23.06 9.52
N THR A 51 -13.52 23.60 10.08
CA THR A 51 -12.18 23.42 9.53
C THR A 51 -11.59 22.12 10.04
N TYR A 52 -11.18 21.25 9.13
CA TYR A 52 -10.49 20.00 9.43
C TYR A 52 -9.03 20.09 8.98
N ARG A 53 -8.11 19.59 9.80
CA ARG A 53 -6.69 19.46 9.47
C ARG A 53 -6.38 17.99 9.25
N LEU A 54 -6.21 17.58 8.00
CA LEU A 54 -5.85 16.20 7.65
C LEU A 54 -4.35 16.01 7.65
N TYR A 55 -3.92 14.85 8.14
CA TYR A 55 -2.67 14.27 7.71
C TYR A 55 -2.89 13.69 6.32
N THR A 56 -2.07 14.07 5.34
CA THR A 56 -2.03 13.41 4.04
C THR A 56 -0.61 13.44 3.49
N HIS A 57 -0.12 12.28 3.04
CA HIS A 57 1.16 12.21 2.36
C HIS A 57 1.17 11.14 1.27
N SER A 58 1.93 11.42 0.20
CA SER A 58 2.16 10.54 -0.92
C SER A 58 3.64 10.22 -1.03
N TYR A 59 4.00 8.97 -0.78
CA TYR A 59 5.37 8.48 -0.90
C TYR A 59 5.66 8.05 -2.34
N LEU A 60 6.20 8.97 -3.14
CA LEU A 60 6.56 8.71 -4.53
C LEU A 60 7.74 7.74 -4.64
N GLY A 61 7.68 6.82 -5.61
CA GLY A 61 8.66 5.74 -5.79
C GLY A 61 8.43 4.53 -4.88
N LEU A 62 7.42 4.59 -4.01
CA LEU A 62 7.03 3.52 -3.08
C LEU A 62 5.62 2.98 -3.41
N GLY A 63 5.23 3.03 -4.68
CA GLY A 63 4.11 2.22 -5.19
C GLY A 63 4.57 0.81 -5.51
N LEU A 64 3.63 -0.13 -5.67
CA LEU A 64 3.94 -1.56 -5.80
C LEU A 64 4.90 -1.88 -6.96
N LYS A 65 4.65 -1.31 -8.16
CA LYS A 65 5.50 -1.57 -9.33
C LYS A 65 6.87 -0.89 -9.20
N ALA A 66 6.91 0.33 -8.64
CA ALA A 66 8.18 1.00 -8.35
C ALA A 66 9.00 0.25 -7.30
N ALA A 67 8.33 -0.30 -6.27
CA ALA A 67 8.94 -1.12 -5.24
C ALA A 67 9.55 -2.40 -5.81
N ARG A 68 8.87 -3.10 -6.74
CA ARG A 68 9.46 -4.26 -7.44
C ARG A 68 10.80 -3.94 -8.09
N LEU A 69 10.91 -2.81 -8.79
CA LEU A 69 12.19 -2.38 -9.37
C LEU A 69 13.24 -2.12 -8.29
N ALA A 70 12.86 -1.42 -7.22
CA ALA A 70 13.77 -1.09 -6.14
C ALA A 70 14.29 -2.34 -5.41
N VAL A 71 13.43 -3.33 -5.13
CA VAL A 71 13.80 -4.61 -4.51
C VAL A 71 14.74 -5.40 -5.40
N LEU A 72 14.49 -5.41 -6.72
CA LEU A 72 15.40 -6.02 -7.70
C LEU A 72 16.76 -5.29 -7.83
N GLY A 73 16.94 -4.11 -7.22
CA GLY A 73 18.10 -3.26 -7.44
C GLY A 73 18.16 -2.67 -8.85
N ALA A 74 17.02 -2.66 -9.56
CA ALA A 74 16.90 -2.13 -10.92
C ALA A 74 16.53 -0.65 -10.93
N SER A 75 16.78 0.02 -12.05
CA SER A 75 16.43 1.41 -12.30
C SER A 75 15.77 1.54 -13.66
N THR A 76 15.06 2.65 -13.90
CA THR A 76 14.48 2.95 -15.22
C THR A 76 15.51 3.42 -16.26
N SER A 77 16.78 3.03 -16.12
CA SER A 77 17.81 3.37 -17.10
C SER A 77 17.90 2.29 -18.19
N ALA A 78 17.86 2.72 -19.45
CA ALA A 78 17.97 1.81 -20.60
C ALA A 78 19.33 1.07 -20.66
N ALA A 79 20.34 1.55 -19.95
CA ALA A 79 21.67 0.92 -19.87
C ALA A 79 21.63 -0.49 -19.22
N GLN A 80 20.55 -0.84 -18.52
CA GLN A 80 20.43 -2.09 -17.78
C GLN A 80 19.80 -3.25 -18.57
N GLN A 81 19.45 -3.05 -19.86
CA GLN A 81 18.73 -4.05 -20.67
C GLN A 81 19.42 -5.43 -20.81
N LYS A 82 20.73 -5.54 -20.52
CA LYS A 82 21.46 -6.82 -20.56
C LYS A 82 21.65 -7.46 -19.18
N GLN A 83 21.33 -6.76 -18.10
CA GLN A 83 21.49 -7.26 -16.75
C GLN A 83 20.31 -8.16 -16.37
N VAL A 84 20.61 -9.29 -15.72
CA VAL A 84 19.58 -10.12 -15.07
C VAL A 84 19.57 -9.76 -13.59
N PHE A 85 18.46 -9.22 -13.12
CA PHE A 85 18.27 -8.87 -11.72
C PHE A 85 17.82 -10.11 -10.94
N ARG A 86 18.40 -10.34 -9.77
CA ARG A 86 18.11 -11.54 -8.98
C ARG A 86 17.63 -11.15 -7.61
N SER A 87 16.67 -11.91 -7.09
CA SER A 87 16.06 -11.67 -5.79
C SER A 87 15.64 -12.98 -5.15
N HIS A 88 15.67 -13.00 -3.82
CA HIS A 88 15.17 -14.12 -3.01
C HIS A 88 13.64 -14.24 -3.02
N CYS A 89 12.93 -13.26 -3.59
CA CYS A 89 11.48 -13.28 -3.74
C CYS A 89 10.98 -14.17 -4.90
N PHE A 90 11.87 -14.92 -5.56
CA PHE A 90 11.53 -15.87 -6.61
C PHE A 90 12.21 -17.23 -6.37
N PRO A 91 11.62 -18.35 -6.85
CA PRO A 91 12.27 -19.66 -6.80
C PRO A 91 13.64 -19.63 -7.50
N SER A 92 14.66 -20.31 -6.97
CA SER A 92 16.03 -20.25 -7.52
C SER A 92 16.15 -20.63 -9.00
N ALA A 93 15.29 -21.53 -9.50
CA ALA A 93 15.27 -21.95 -10.90
C ALA A 93 14.43 -21.03 -11.81
N PHE A 94 13.70 -20.08 -11.25
CA PHE A 94 12.83 -19.17 -12.01
C PHE A 94 13.65 -18.16 -12.82
N GLN A 95 13.19 -17.90 -14.04
CA GLN A 95 13.62 -16.79 -14.89
C GLN A 95 12.40 -16.21 -15.61
N GLY A 96 12.38 -14.89 -15.75
CA GLY A 96 11.28 -14.19 -16.40
C GLY A 96 11.70 -12.86 -17.00
N GLU A 97 10.78 -12.28 -17.76
CA GLU A 97 10.89 -10.93 -18.30
C GLU A 97 9.65 -10.14 -17.90
N TRP A 98 9.83 -8.88 -17.51
CA TRP A 98 8.76 -7.98 -17.13
C TRP A 98 8.99 -6.61 -17.73
N THR A 99 7.98 -6.05 -18.39
CA THR A 99 8.06 -4.71 -18.99
C THR A 99 7.42 -3.68 -18.07
N PHE A 100 8.17 -2.64 -17.73
CA PHE A 100 7.69 -1.51 -16.95
C PHE A 100 8.25 -0.19 -17.49
N ALA A 101 7.38 0.81 -17.64
CA ALA A 101 7.71 2.12 -18.24
C ALA A 101 8.44 2.00 -19.61
N GLY A 102 8.05 1.01 -20.42
CA GLY A 102 8.65 0.77 -21.74
C GLY A 102 10.01 0.08 -21.74
N ILE A 103 10.52 -0.33 -20.57
CA ILE A 103 11.79 -1.05 -20.43
C ILE A 103 11.51 -2.50 -20.04
N ALA A 104 12.10 -3.46 -20.75
CA ALA A 104 12.06 -4.87 -20.43
C ALA A 104 13.18 -5.23 -19.43
N TYR A 105 12.79 -5.80 -18.30
CA TYR A 105 13.69 -6.25 -17.23
C TYR A 105 13.73 -7.77 -17.21
N ARG A 106 14.92 -8.34 -17.28
CA ARG A 106 15.13 -9.77 -17.05
C ARG A 106 15.38 -9.99 -15.57
N TYR A 107 14.62 -10.89 -14.97
CA TYR A 107 14.74 -11.20 -13.55
C TYR A 107 14.71 -12.69 -13.30
N ALA A 108 15.31 -13.12 -12.20
CA ALA A 108 15.45 -14.52 -11.84
C ALA A 108 15.51 -14.71 -10.32
N GLY A 109 15.32 -15.95 -9.87
CA GLY A 109 15.61 -16.32 -8.48
C GLY A 109 17.09 -16.25 -8.16
N GLN A 110 17.38 -16.03 -6.88
CA GLN A 110 18.75 -16.08 -6.39
C GLN A 110 19.27 -17.52 -6.28
N SER A 111 20.58 -17.72 -6.46
CA SER A 111 21.20 -19.05 -6.56
C SER A 111 22.11 -19.42 -5.39
N ASP A 112 22.06 -18.66 -4.29
CA ASP A 112 22.86 -18.91 -3.07
C ASP A 112 22.19 -19.90 -2.09
N GLY A 113 21.01 -20.40 -2.44
CA GLY A 113 20.27 -21.40 -1.66
C GLY A 113 19.36 -20.80 -0.58
N LEU A 114 19.35 -19.48 -0.41
CA LEU A 114 18.34 -18.81 0.41
C LEU A 114 17.06 -18.64 -0.40
N VAL A 115 15.91 -19.00 0.17
CA VAL A 115 14.58 -18.84 -0.43
C VAL A 115 13.55 -18.69 0.67
N GLY A 116 12.35 -18.23 0.32
CA GLY A 116 11.24 -18.12 1.26
C GLY A 116 11.03 -16.70 1.78
N PHE A 117 10.07 -16.57 2.70
CA PHE A 117 9.62 -15.26 3.17
C PHE A 117 10.74 -14.42 3.79
N ASP A 118 11.53 -14.97 4.70
CA ASP A 118 12.51 -14.20 5.47
C ASP A 118 13.60 -13.57 4.58
N ALA A 119 14.08 -14.32 3.58
CA ALA A 119 15.07 -13.83 2.62
C ALA A 119 14.49 -12.73 1.73
N CYS A 120 13.28 -12.92 1.20
CA CYS A 120 12.58 -11.90 0.42
C CYS A 120 12.27 -10.64 1.24
N TYR A 121 11.74 -10.81 2.44
CA TYR A 121 11.39 -9.72 3.35
C TYR A 121 12.64 -8.88 3.71
N SER A 122 13.79 -9.52 3.88
CA SER A 122 15.06 -8.82 4.14
C SER A 122 15.46 -7.88 2.99
N GLU A 123 15.26 -8.26 1.73
CA GLU A 123 15.49 -7.36 0.57
C GLU A 123 14.49 -6.20 0.54
N VAL A 124 13.22 -6.50 0.83
CA VAL A 124 12.16 -5.49 0.93
C VAL A 124 12.47 -4.45 2.00
N LEU A 125 12.95 -4.86 3.17
CA LEU A 125 13.29 -3.93 4.26
C LEU A 125 14.33 -2.90 3.84
N GLN A 126 15.30 -3.27 3.00
CA GLN A 126 16.35 -2.36 2.54
C GLN A 126 15.80 -1.14 1.79
N ILE A 127 14.66 -1.28 1.11
CA ILE A 127 14.09 -0.16 0.33
C ILE A 127 13.19 0.77 1.14
N LEU A 128 12.76 0.36 2.35
CA LEU A 128 11.83 1.13 3.20
C LEU A 128 12.52 2.00 4.25
N GLN A 129 13.76 1.68 4.63
CA GLN A 129 14.48 2.35 5.71
C GLN A 129 14.50 3.87 5.56
N ARG A 130 14.09 4.57 6.63
CA ARG A 130 14.15 6.04 6.80
C ARG A 130 13.36 6.87 5.77
N LYS A 131 12.40 6.25 5.07
CA LYS A 131 11.56 6.95 4.07
C LYS A 131 10.20 7.39 4.59
N PHE A 132 9.78 6.89 5.76
CA PHE A 132 8.44 7.09 6.29
C PHE A 132 8.42 7.97 7.53
N HIS A 133 7.34 8.72 7.67
CA HIS A 133 6.99 9.44 8.87
C HIS A 133 5.93 8.62 9.60
N GLN A 134 6.34 7.94 10.66
CA GLN A 134 5.43 7.12 11.46
C GLN A 134 4.68 7.98 12.47
N VAL A 135 3.40 7.65 12.68
CA VAL A 135 2.53 8.38 13.60
C VAL A 135 1.85 7.37 14.53
N ASP A 136 2.12 7.46 15.83
CA ASP A 136 1.60 6.50 16.82
C ASP A 136 0.06 6.42 16.82
N GLU A 137 -0.63 7.53 16.53
CA GLU A 137 -2.09 7.62 16.53
C GLU A 137 -2.80 6.71 15.52
N ILE A 138 -2.10 6.19 14.51
CA ILE A 138 -2.71 5.31 13.51
C ILE A 138 -2.97 3.89 14.04
N ARG A 139 -2.28 3.48 15.11
CA ARG A 139 -2.29 2.10 15.62
C ARG A 139 -3.64 1.67 16.17
N ASP A 140 -4.39 2.62 16.75
CA ASP A 140 -5.67 2.36 17.42
C ASP A 140 -6.88 2.69 16.52
N ARG A 141 -6.72 2.67 15.19
CA ARG A 141 -7.76 3.15 14.26
C ARG A 141 -7.98 2.25 13.06
N PRO A 142 -9.24 2.14 12.60
CA PRO A 142 -9.53 1.46 11.35
C PRO A 142 -9.12 2.33 10.16
N PHE A 143 -8.58 1.66 9.13
CA PHE A 143 -8.25 2.25 7.84
C PHE A 143 -8.97 1.51 6.73
N TYR A 144 -9.38 2.23 5.69
CA TYR A 144 -9.70 1.61 4.42
C TYR A 144 -8.42 1.43 3.59
N ALA A 145 -8.25 0.28 2.95
CA ALA A 145 -7.10 -0.01 2.09
C ALA A 145 -7.56 -0.33 0.66
N PHE A 146 -6.99 0.38 -0.31
CA PHE A 146 -7.44 0.37 -1.70
C PHE A 146 -6.35 -0.11 -2.69
N SER A 147 -6.75 -0.21 -3.96
CA SER A 147 -5.86 -0.50 -5.09
C SER A 147 -5.08 -1.80 -4.87
N TYR A 148 -3.74 -1.78 -4.88
CA TYR A 148 -2.98 -3.02 -4.79
C TYR A 148 -3.06 -3.74 -3.44
N TYR A 149 -3.49 -3.09 -2.35
CA TYR A 149 -3.87 -3.84 -1.15
C TYR A 149 -5.04 -4.78 -1.44
N TYR A 150 -6.07 -4.26 -2.14
CA TYR A 150 -7.26 -4.99 -2.56
C TYR A 150 -6.92 -6.09 -3.56
N ASP A 151 -6.21 -5.74 -4.63
CA ASP A 151 -5.90 -6.70 -5.70
C ASP A 151 -5.08 -7.89 -5.17
N ARG A 152 -4.09 -7.66 -4.30
CA ARG A 152 -3.29 -8.75 -3.72
C ARG A 152 -4.08 -9.61 -2.73
N ALA A 153 -5.02 -9.02 -2.00
CA ALA A 153 -5.93 -9.78 -1.14
C ALA A 153 -6.86 -10.67 -1.97
N VAL A 154 -7.36 -10.19 -3.11
CA VAL A 154 -8.18 -10.99 -4.05
C VAL A 154 -7.35 -12.11 -4.69
N ASP A 155 -6.16 -11.79 -5.20
CA ASP A 155 -5.26 -12.75 -5.87
C ASP A 155 -4.88 -13.93 -4.97
N THR A 156 -4.96 -13.74 -3.66
CA THR A 156 -4.63 -14.74 -2.63
C THR A 156 -5.85 -15.34 -1.94
N SER A 157 -7.05 -14.97 -2.39
CA SER A 157 -8.33 -15.38 -1.79
C SER A 157 -8.46 -15.03 -0.31
N LEU A 158 -7.76 -13.99 0.15
CA LEU A 158 -7.98 -13.41 1.48
C LEU A 158 -9.33 -12.71 1.56
N ILE A 159 -9.80 -12.17 0.42
CA ILE A 159 -11.13 -11.59 0.27
C ILE A 159 -11.78 -12.05 -1.04
N VAL A 160 -13.10 -11.93 -1.11
CA VAL A 160 -13.88 -12.13 -2.34
C VAL A 160 -13.95 -10.81 -3.10
N TYR A 161 -13.76 -10.84 -4.42
CA TYR A 161 -13.66 -9.64 -5.24
C TYR A 161 -14.92 -8.75 -5.19
N GLU A 162 -16.09 -9.36 -5.09
CA GLU A 162 -17.38 -8.69 -5.10
C GLU A 162 -17.73 -8.06 -3.75
N ASP A 163 -17.39 -8.76 -2.66
CA ASP A 163 -17.80 -8.41 -1.30
C ASP A 163 -16.77 -7.53 -0.59
N GLY A 164 -15.50 -7.60 -1.00
CA GLY A 164 -14.40 -7.05 -0.22
C GLY A 164 -14.17 -7.87 1.05
N GLY A 165 -13.68 -7.21 2.10
CA GLY A 165 -13.52 -7.86 3.40
C GLY A 165 -12.77 -7.01 4.43
N GLU A 166 -12.67 -7.58 5.62
CA GLU A 166 -11.92 -7.02 6.73
C GLU A 166 -10.70 -7.92 6.98
N LEU A 167 -9.50 -7.34 6.95
CA LEU A 167 -8.24 -8.05 7.20
C LEU A 167 -7.42 -7.31 8.24
N THR A 168 -6.64 -8.04 9.02
CA THR A 168 -5.60 -7.46 9.86
C THR A 168 -4.27 -7.36 9.11
N VAL A 169 -3.34 -6.55 9.62
CA VAL A 169 -1.96 -6.53 9.11
C VAL A 169 -1.31 -7.93 9.25
N ARG A 170 -1.67 -8.69 10.29
CA ARG A 170 -1.24 -10.08 10.48
C ARG A 170 -1.70 -11.00 9.34
N ASP A 171 -2.92 -10.82 8.82
CA ASP A 171 -3.43 -11.69 7.75
C ASP A 171 -2.60 -11.55 6.47
N PHE A 172 -2.18 -10.33 6.12
CA PHE A 172 -1.21 -10.10 5.04
C PHE A 172 0.13 -10.77 5.33
N ALA A 173 0.66 -10.67 6.55
CA ALA A 173 1.93 -11.28 6.92
C ALA A 173 1.89 -12.82 6.84
N LEU A 174 0.82 -13.44 7.34
CA LEU A 174 0.62 -14.89 7.29
C LEU A 174 0.50 -15.36 5.84
N LYS A 175 -0.27 -14.65 5.01
CA LYS A 175 -0.42 -15.00 3.60
C LYS A 175 0.87 -14.79 2.82
N ALA A 176 1.62 -13.73 3.10
CA ALA A 176 2.94 -13.49 2.51
C ALA A 176 3.87 -14.67 2.81
N LYS A 177 3.89 -15.14 4.07
CA LYS A 177 4.68 -16.32 4.45
C LYS A 177 4.25 -17.57 3.69
N GLU A 178 2.95 -17.87 3.66
CA GLU A 178 2.39 -19.01 2.93
C GLU A 178 2.80 -19.01 1.44
N VAL A 179 2.65 -17.86 0.77
CA VAL A 179 2.96 -17.70 -0.66
C VAL A 179 4.46 -17.80 -0.91
N CYS A 180 5.28 -17.14 -0.10
CA CYS A 180 6.73 -17.14 -0.26
C CYS A 180 7.35 -18.50 0.07
N ASP A 181 6.76 -19.30 0.95
CA ASP A 181 7.27 -20.65 1.25
C ASP A 181 6.81 -21.69 0.21
N HIS A 182 5.90 -21.32 -0.71
CA HIS A 182 5.37 -22.18 -1.79
C HIS A 182 5.31 -21.46 -3.14
N MET A 183 6.34 -20.69 -3.47
CA MET A 183 6.35 -19.80 -4.64
C MET A 183 6.06 -20.52 -5.95
N GLU A 184 6.43 -21.80 -6.10
CA GLU A 184 6.23 -22.61 -7.31
C GLU A 184 4.76 -22.74 -7.70
N ARG A 185 3.83 -22.64 -6.73
CA ARG A 185 2.38 -22.71 -6.97
C ARG A 185 1.83 -21.46 -7.65
N PHE A 186 2.50 -20.33 -7.47
CA PHE A 186 1.99 -19.01 -7.88
C PHE A 186 2.78 -18.40 -9.03
N THR A 187 4.02 -18.87 -9.27
CA THR A 187 4.94 -18.23 -10.22
C THR A 187 4.46 -18.26 -11.66
N SER A 188 3.62 -19.22 -12.06
CA SER A 188 3.10 -19.30 -13.43
C SER A 188 2.07 -18.21 -13.77
N GLN A 189 1.36 -17.69 -12.76
CA GLN A 189 0.29 -16.70 -12.95
C GLN A 189 0.70 -15.32 -12.44
N SER A 190 1.36 -15.26 -11.28
CA SER A 190 1.82 -14.02 -10.66
C SER A 190 3.22 -14.19 -10.07
N PRO A 191 4.28 -14.11 -10.91
CA PRO A 191 5.67 -14.29 -10.45
C PRO A 191 6.09 -13.40 -9.29
N PHE A 192 5.52 -12.20 -9.20
CA PHE A 192 5.85 -11.20 -8.18
C PHE A 192 5.04 -11.34 -6.89
N LEU A 193 4.12 -12.31 -6.77
CA LEU A 193 3.16 -12.34 -5.66
C LEU A 193 3.83 -12.41 -4.28
N CYS A 194 4.89 -13.22 -4.13
CA CYS A 194 5.67 -13.24 -2.90
C CYS A 194 6.28 -11.86 -2.59
N MET A 195 6.96 -11.25 -3.56
CA MET A 195 7.55 -9.92 -3.42
C MET A 195 6.50 -8.86 -3.04
N ASP A 196 5.34 -8.89 -3.69
CA ASP A 196 4.26 -7.92 -3.45
C ASP A 196 3.67 -8.04 -2.05
N LEU A 197 3.43 -9.26 -1.57
CA LEU A 197 2.87 -9.49 -0.23
C LEU A 197 3.91 -9.21 0.87
N ALA A 198 5.17 -9.57 0.64
CA ALA A 198 6.27 -9.18 1.52
C ALA A 198 6.40 -7.65 1.59
N TYR A 199 6.29 -6.97 0.45
CA TYR A 199 6.28 -5.51 0.37
C TYR A 199 5.09 -4.88 1.11
N ILE A 200 3.87 -5.35 0.88
CA ILE A 200 2.67 -4.88 1.59
C ILE A 200 2.83 -5.05 3.10
N THR A 201 3.29 -6.23 3.54
CA THR A 201 3.53 -6.51 4.96
C THR A 201 4.54 -5.53 5.56
N ALA A 202 5.68 -5.33 4.89
CA ALA A 202 6.71 -4.43 5.37
C ALA A 202 6.27 -2.95 5.31
N LEU A 203 5.51 -2.56 4.29
CA LEU A 203 4.98 -1.20 4.16
C LEU A 203 4.02 -0.87 5.30
N LEU A 204 3.12 -1.79 5.66
CA LEU A 204 2.18 -1.61 6.75
C LEU A 204 2.89 -1.57 8.11
N LYS A 205 3.75 -2.56 8.40
CA LYS A 205 4.41 -2.70 9.71
C LYS A 205 5.58 -1.73 9.89
N GLU A 206 6.51 -1.74 8.96
CA GLU A 206 7.81 -1.05 9.09
C GLU A 206 7.78 0.34 8.44
N GLY A 207 6.99 0.51 7.38
CA GLY A 207 6.76 1.79 6.75
C GLY A 207 5.90 2.68 7.63
N PHE A 208 4.61 2.37 7.73
CA PHE A 208 3.64 3.19 8.45
C PHE A 208 3.67 3.01 9.97
N GLY A 209 4.06 1.83 10.47
CA GLY A 209 4.09 1.57 11.92
C GLY A 209 2.78 1.03 12.47
N PHE A 210 1.98 0.33 11.65
CA PHE A 210 0.78 -0.36 12.11
C PHE A 210 1.12 -1.59 12.95
N GLU A 211 0.28 -1.86 13.95
CA GLU A 211 0.37 -3.08 14.75
C GLU A 211 -0.24 -4.25 13.99
N GLU A 212 0.10 -5.48 14.38
CA GLU A 212 -0.34 -6.68 13.67
C GLU A 212 -1.86 -6.88 13.70
N ASP A 213 -2.52 -6.45 14.76
CA ASP A 213 -3.96 -6.54 14.96
C ASP A 213 -4.72 -5.33 14.41
N THR A 214 -4.04 -4.34 13.83
CA THR A 214 -4.73 -3.22 13.18
C THR A 214 -5.59 -3.73 12.03
N THR A 215 -6.89 -3.42 12.10
CA THR A 215 -7.89 -3.77 11.09
C THR A 215 -7.87 -2.83 9.88
N LEU A 216 -7.82 -3.42 8.69
CA LEU A 216 -7.93 -2.79 7.39
C LEU A 216 -9.23 -3.23 6.70
N GLN A 217 -10.03 -2.26 6.28
CA GLN A 217 -11.24 -2.46 5.51
C GLN A 217 -10.92 -2.40 4.02
N LEU A 218 -11.09 -3.51 3.31
CA LEU A 218 -10.88 -3.62 1.88
C LEU A 218 -12.24 -3.59 1.19
N ALA A 219 -12.57 -2.43 0.61
CA ALA A 219 -13.83 -2.23 -0.07
C ALA A 219 -13.59 -1.55 -1.42
N LYS A 220 -14.19 -2.10 -2.47
CA LYS A 220 -14.21 -1.45 -3.80
C LYS A 220 -15.22 -0.29 -3.86
N LYS A 221 -16.26 -0.37 -3.03
CA LYS A 221 -17.31 0.61 -2.91
C LYS A 221 -17.62 0.85 -1.43
N VAL A 222 -17.84 2.11 -1.06
CA VAL A 222 -18.43 2.46 0.23
C VAL A 222 -19.85 2.92 -0.03
N ARG A 223 -20.84 2.16 0.46
CA ARG A 223 -22.28 2.42 0.23
C ARG A 223 -22.64 2.59 -1.26
N ASP A 224 -22.17 1.65 -2.08
CA ASP A 224 -22.38 1.60 -3.54
C ASP A 224 -21.71 2.72 -4.37
N VAL A 225 -20.90 3.58 -3.74
CA VAL A 225 -20.08 4.57 -4.44
C VAL A 225 -18.66 4.06 -4.60
N GLU A 226 -18.14 4.09 -5.84
CA GLU A 226 -16.77 3.72 -6.14
C GLU A 226 -15.79 4.60 -5.36
N THR A 227 -14.91 3.95 -4.61
CA THR A 227 -13.90 4.63 -3.80
C THR A 227 -12.74 5.06 -4.70
N SER A 228 -12.90 6.21 -5.33
CA SER A 228 -11.87 6.85 -6.13
C SER A 228 -11.55 8.24 -5.58
N TRP A 229 -10.31 8.67 -5.79
CA TRP A 229 -9.87 10.05 -5.53
C TRP A 229 -10.78 11.10 -6.20
N THR A 230 -11.44 10.74 -7.30
CA THR A 230 -12.39 11.61 -8.00
C THR A 230 -13.60 11.99 -7.14
N LEU A 231 -14.04 11.11 -6.25
CA LEU A 231 -15.21 11.37 -5.40
C LEU A 231 -14.93 12.50 -4.41
N GLY A 232 -13.76 12.47 -3.76
CA GLY A 232 -13.34 13.53 -2.83
C GLY A 232 -13.21 14.89 -3.52
N ALA A 233 -12.65 14.92 -4.74
CA ALA A 233 -12.54 16.14 -5.54
C ALA A 233 -13.92 16.72 -5.92
N VAL A 234 -14.86 15.87 -6.32
CA VAL A 234 -16.24 16.29 -6.68
C VAL A 234 -16.98 16.86 -5.46
N PHE A 235 -16.88 16.21 -4.29
CA PHE A 235 -17.50 16.74 -3.07
C PHE A 235 -16.95 18.11 -2.67
N GLY A 236 -15.63 18.30 -2.76
CA GLY A 236 -15.00 19.61 -2.50
C GLY A 236 -15.50 20.70 -3.44
N VAL A 237 -15.63 20.41 -4.74
CA VAL A 237 -16.16 21.34 -5.73
C VAL A 237 -17.65 21.65 -5.52
N MET A 238 -18.47 20.64 -5.20
CA MET A 238 -19.89 20.86 -4.92
C MET A 238 -20.10 21.77 -3.71
N GLN A 239 -19.26 21.68 -2.69
CA GLN A 239 -19.39 22.51 -1.49
C GLN A 239 -18.94 23.95 -1.71
N SER A 240 -17.88 24.19 -2.48
CA SER A 240 -17.45 25.56 -2.80
C SER A 240 -18.51 26.31 -3.62
N LEU A 241 -19.26 25.60 -4.46
CA LEU A 241 -20.41 26.15 -5.19
C LEU A 241 -21.57 26.55 -4.27
N VAL A 242 -21.82 25.81 -3.18
CA VAL A 242 -22.86 26.14 -2.17
C VAL A 242 -22.47 27.36 -1.32
N HIS A 243 -21.17 27.63 -1.12
CA HIS A 243 -20.71 28.83 -0.40
C HIS A 243 -20.60 30.08 -1.29
N SER A 244 -20.74 29.92 -2.62
CA SER A 244 -20.64 31.01 -3.60
C SER A 244 -22.00 31.55 -4.05
N ALA A 245 -23.10 31.05 -3.47
CA ALA A 245 -24.49 31.46 -3.73
C ALA A 245 -25.11 32.05 -2.46
#